data_AF-A0A8H6E4A6-F1
#
_entry.id   AF-A0A8H6E4A6-F1
#
_cell.length_a   1.000
_cell.length_b   1.000
_cell.length_c   1.000
_cell.angle_alpha   90.00
_cell.angle_beta   90.00
_cell.angle_gamma   90.00
#
_symmetry.space_group_name_H-M   'P 1'
#
loop_
_entity.id
_entity.type
_entity.pdbx_description
1 polymer ?
#
loop_
_entity_poly.entity_id
_entity_poly.type
_entity_poly.pdbx_seq_one_letter_code
_entity_poly.pdbx_strand_id
1 'polypeptide(L)'
;MSRVIGASPPQLDFCGTQQPVGSPASSVTQLQTLITAETTEEKNVILINHSFGGAVGCAAVKGSSQKHPVEQNDASGKVIGIVQICEAMVAAAKEAGASVETQYLDSGHVPFLGKADETPDFIQRALESFR
;
A
#
# COMPACT_ATOMS: atom_id res chain seq x y z
N MET A 1 -9.62 6.69 13.96
CA MET A 1 -10.28 6.08 12.78
C MET A 1 -9.23 5.92 11.70
N SER A 2 -9.16 4.78 10.99
CA SER A 2 -8.13 4.52 9.95
C SER A 2 -8.64 4.78 8.54
N ARG A 3 -7.74 5.16 7.62
CA ARG A 3 -7.97 5.41 6.20
C ARG A 3 -7.26 4.36 5.35
N VAL A 4 -7.90 3.92 4.27
CA VAL A 4 -7.34 2.97 3.31
C VAL A 4 -6.89 3.72 2.06
N ILE A 5 -5.64 3.52 1.65
CA ILE A 5 -5.07 4.10 0.42
C ILE A 5 -4.65 2.96 -0.51
N GLY A 6 -5.15 2.96 -1.75
CA GLY A 6 -4.70 2.03 -2.78
C GLY A 6 -3.46 2.56 -3.51
N ALA A 7 -2.42 1.74 -3.62
CA ALA A 7 -1.21 2.04 -4.37
C ALA A 7 -1.20 1.30 -5.71
N SER A 8 -1.74 1.95 -6.74
CA SER A 8 -1.63 1.53 -8.14
C SER A 8 -0.82 2.58 -8.91
N PRO A 9 0.50 2.36 -9.11
CA PRO A 9 1.41 3.35 -9.72
C PRO A 9 0.92 3.92 -11.06
N PRO A 10 0.33 3.13 -11.98
CA PRO A 10 -0.21 3.67 -13.22
C PRO A 10 -1.32 4.70 -12.98
N GLN A 11 -2.27 4.46 -12.07
CA GLN A 11 -3.34 5.42 -11.79
C GLN A 11 -2.84 6.70 -11.10
N LEU A 12 -1.74 6.66 -10.35
CA LEU A 12 -1.20 7.87 -9.70
C LEU A 12 -0.53 8.78 -10.72
N ASP A 13 0.31 8.22 -11.58
CA ASP A 13 1.08 9.03 -12.51
C ASP A 13 0.36 9.33 -13.85
N PHE A 14 -0.56 8.45 -14.32
CA PHE A 14 -1.22 8.60 -15.63
C PHE A 14 -2.63 9.20 -15.57
N CYS A 15 -3.24 9.40 -14.40
CA CYS A 15 -4.51 10.12 -14.31
C CYS A 15 -4.32 11.59 -14.70
N GLY A 16 -4.61 11.93 -15.96
CA GLY A 16 -4.62 13.30 -16.47
C GLY A 16 -3.31 13.79 -17.11
N THR A 17 -2.32 12.92 -17.33
CA THR A 17 -1.08 13.28 -18.02
C THR A 17 -0.84 12.39 -19.25
N GLN A 18 -0.30 12.97 -20.33
CA GLN A 18 0.05 12.25 -21.57
C GLN A 18 1.52 11.81 -21.60
N GLN A 19 2.30 12.18 -20.57
CA GLN A 19 3.73 11.89 -20.54
C GLN A 19 3.99 10.58 -19.79
N PRO A 20 4.80 9.67 -20.34
CA PRO A 20 5.19 8.45 -19.64
C PRO A 20 5.89 8.77 -18.32
N VAL A 21 5.65 7.92 -17.31
CA VAL A 21 6.46 7.92 -16.09
C VAL A 21 7.93 7.70 -16.39
N GLY A 22 8.74 8.74 -16.16
CA GLY A 22 10.19 8.66 -16.34
C GLY A 22 10.90 7.92 -15.21
N SER A 23 10.25 7.73 -14.05
CA SER A 23 10.84 7.08 -12.89
C SER A 23 9.77 6.62 -11.88
N PRO A 24 9.97 5.48 -11.18
CA PRO A 24 9.14 5.09 -10.04
C PRO A 24 9.15 6.11 -8.88
N ALA A 25 10.15 7.00 -8.84
CA ALA A 25 10.28 8.00 -7.79
C ALA A 25 9.10 8.99 -7.76
N SER A 26 8.47 9.32 -8.89
CA SER A 26 7.31 10.22 -8.90
C SER A 26 6.11 9.59 -8.16
N SER A 27 5.83 8.31 -8.43
CA SER A 27 4.81 7.54 -7.72
C SER A 27 5.10 7.47 -6.20
N VAL A 28 6.36 7.27 -5.81
CA VAL A 28 6.75 7.24 -4.38
C VAL A 28 6.45 8.58 -3.71
N THR A 29 6.87 9.70 -4.32
CA THR A 29 6.62 11.04 -3.79
C THR A 29 5.12 11.37 -3.68
N GLN A 30 4.32 10.94 -4.65
CA GLN A 30 2.87 11.13 -4.61
C GLN A 30 2.21 10.32 -3.49
N LEU A 31 2.60 9.05 -3.32
CA LEU A 31 2.12 8.24 -2.20
C LEU A 31 2.54 8.85 -0.86
N GLN A 32 3.77 9.35 -0.73
CA GLN A 32 4.22 10.06 0.46
C GLN A 32 3.36 11.29 0.75
N THR A 33 2.98 12.05 -0.28
CA THR A 33 2.10 13.22 -0.14
C THR A 33 0.72 12.82 0.37
N LEU A 34 0.12 11.76 -0.18
CA LEU A 34 -1.19 11.26 0.25
C LEU A 34 -1.16 10.71 1.69
N ILE A 35 -0.13 9.93 2.02
CA ILE A 35 0.08 9.43 3.38
C ILE A 35 0.24 10.59 4.35
N THR A 36 1.05 11.59 3.99
CA THR A 36 1.28 12.77 4.83
C THR A 36 -0.03 13.51 5.07
N ALA A 37 -0.82 13.79 4.03
CA ALA A 37 -2.09 14.49 4.17
C ALA A 37 -3.04 13.80 5.17
N GLU A 38 -3.21 12.47 5.06
CA GLU A 38 -4.09 11.72 5.96
C GLU A 38 -3.51 11.64 7.38
N THR A 39 -2.20 11.44 7.53
CA THR A 39 -1.55 11.34 8.85
C THR A 39 -1.47 12.67 9.59
N THR A 40 -1.38 13.80 8.87
CA THR A 40 -1.49 15.15 9.48
C THR A 40 -2.89 15.45 10.01
N GLU A 41 -3.90 14.76 9.52
CA GLU A 41 -5.27 14.78 10.06
C GLU A 41 -5.48 13.71 11.16
N GLU A 42 -4.40 13.24 11.78
CA GLU A 42 -4.41 12.28 12.89
C GLU A 42 -5.02 10.91 12.52
N LYS A 43 -5.10 10.60 11.21
CA LYS A 43 -5.63 9.31 10.73
C LYS A 43 -4.51 8.30 10.53
N ASN A 44 -4.73 7.11 11.08
CA ASN A 44 -3.90 5.96 10.75
C ASN A 44 -4.18 5.49 9.32
N VAL A 45 -3.16 5.02 8.61
CA VAL A 45 -3.25 4.62 7.21
C VAL A 45 -2.94 3.13 7.06
N ILE A 46 -3.74 2.44 6.24
CA ILE A 46 -3.43 1.10 5.73
C ILE A 46 -3.23 1.22 4.22
N LEU A 47 -2.06 0.80 3.71
CA LEU A 47 -1.80 0.76 2.27
C LEU A 47 -2.23 -0.58 1.68
N ILE A 48 -2.89 -0.55 0.52
CA ILE A 48 -3.18 -1.74 -0.28
C ILE A 48 -2.35 -1.65 -1.56
N ASN A 49 -1.45 -2.60 -1.75
CA ASN A 49 -0.53 -2.68 -2.87
C ASN A 49 -0.90 -3.84 -3.79
N HIS A 50 -0.78 -3.65 -5.10
CA HIS A 50 -0.86 -4.74 -6.08
C HIS A 50 0.31 -4.68 -7.06
N SER A 51 0.86 -5.85 -7.41
CA SER A 51 1.94 -6.00 -8.39
C SER A 51 3.08 -4.99 -8.16
N PHE A 52 3.44 -4.17 -9.15
CA PHE A 52 4.47 -3.13 -9.07
C PHE A 52 4.23 -2.10 -7.94
N GLY A 53 2.96 -1.88 -7.56
CA GLY A 53 2.59 -1.10 -6.39
C GLY A 53 3.18 -1.62 -5.09
N GLY A 54 3.56 -2.91 -5.01
CA GLY A 54 4.27 -3.48 -3.86
C GLY A 54 5.62 -2.80 -3.60
N ALA A 55 6.42 -2.60 -4.64
CA ALA A 55 7.74 -1.96 -4.52
C ALA A 55 7.59 -0.46 -4.20
N VAL A 56 6.74 0.24 -4.95
CA VAL A 56 6.50 1.67 -4.79
C VAL A 56 5.86 1.99 -3.43
N GLY A 57 4.81 1.24 -3.05
CA GLY A 57 4.09 1.42 -1.79
C GLY A 57 4.97 1.16 -0.57
N CYS A 58 5.78 0.10 -0.59
CA CYS A 58 6.75 -0.15 0.49
C CYS A 58 7.80 0.97 0.59
N ALA A 59 8.27 1.53 -0.52
CA ALA A 59 9.20 2.65 -0.48
C ALA A 59 8.55 3.93 0.10
N ALA A 60 7.27 4.15 -0.19
CA ALA A 60 6.56 5.35 0.21
C ALA A 60 6.26 5.45 1.71
N VAL A 61 6.21 4.34 2.44
CA VAL A 61 5.93 4.36 3.91
C VAL A 61 7.13 4.76 4.76
N LYS A 62 8.29 4.98 4.14
CA LYS A 62 9.51 5.38 4.86
C LYS A 62 9.28 6.68 5.63
N GLY A 63 9.50 6.64 6.94
CA GLY A 63 9.36 7.79 7.84
C GLY A 63 7.95 8.04 8.38
N SER A 64 6.92 7.38 7.82
CA SER A 64 5.53 7.48 8.28
C SER A 64 5.00 6.19 8.90
N SER A 65 5.79 5.11 8.89
CA SER A 65 5.39 3.82 9.47
C SER A 65 5.40 3.83 10.99
N GLN A 66 4.45 3.14 11.62
CA GLN A 66 4.39 2.99 13.08
C GLN A 66 5.65 2.34 13.67
N LYS A 67 6.28 1.41 12.94
CA LYS A 67 7.48 0.68 13.40
C LYS A 67 8.77 1.50 13.27
N HIS A 68 8.81 2.46 12.35
CA HIS A 68 9.96 3.32 12.10
C HIS A 68 9.50 4.77 11.80
N PRO A 69 8.99 5.49 12.80
CA PRO A 69 8.64 6.90 12.64
C PRO A 69 9.93 7.72 12.51
N VAL A 70 9.98 8.66 11.58
CA VAL A 70 10.93 9.77 11.64
C VAL A 70 10.23 10.85 12.45
N GLU A 71 10.85 11.38 13.50
CA GLU A 71 10.26 12.30 14.48
C GLU A 71 9.01 13.06 14.00
N GLN A 72 7.86 12.59 14.45
CA GLN A 72 6.55 13.20 14.25
C GLN A 72 5.89 13.36 15.61
N ASN A 73 5.09 14.42 15.79
CA ASN A 73 4.27 14.63 16.98
C ASN A 73 3.47 13.35 17.30
N ASP A 74 3.42 12.93 18.56
CA ASP A 74 2.67 11.75 19.01
C ASP A 74 1.17 11.81 18.67
N ALA A 75 0.63 13.02 18.43
CA ALA A 75 -0.74 13.22 17.95
C ALA A 75 -0.97 12.83 16.47
N SER A 76 0.09 12.74 15.66
CA SER A 76 -0.05 12.42 14.23
C SER A 76 -0.39 10.94 13.96
N GLY A 77 -1.18 10.72 12.92
CA GLY A 77 -1.49 9.38 12.45
C GLY A 77 -0.26 8.68 11.86
N LYS A 78 -0.30 7.35 11.73
CA LYS A 78 0.82 6.55 11.21
C LYS A 78 0.35 5.54 10.18
N VAL A 79 1.26 5.07 9.32
CA VAL A 79 1.00 3.87 8.52
C VAL A 79 1.10 2.66 9.45
N ILE A 80 -0.04 2.02 9.69
CA ILE A 80 -0.20 0.91 10.66
C ILE A 80 -0.19 -0.47 9.99
N GLY A 81 -0.34 -0.51 8.67
CA GLY A 81 -0.43 -1.77 7.92
C GLY A 81 -0.19 -1.62 6.43
N ILE A 82 0.23 -2.73 5.81
CA ILE A 82 0.34 -2.88 4.37
C ILE A 82 -0.30 -4.21 3.98
N VAL A 83 -1.28 -4.18 3.08
CA VAL A 83 -1.86 -5.35 2.42
C VAL A 83 -1.17 -5.50 1.06
N GLN A 84 -0.48 -6.62 0.86
CA GLN A 84 0.21 -6.93 -0.40
C GLN A 84 -0.58 -7.95 -1.21
N ILE A 85 -0.98 -7.57 -2.43
CA ILE A 85 -1.74 -8.40 -3.37
C ILE A 85 -0.85 -8.72 -4.57
N CYS A 86 0.12 -9.61 -4.35
CA CYS A 86 0.94 -10.26 -5.38
C CYS A 86 1.88 -11.21 -4.66
N GLU A 87 1.83 -12.51 -4.97
CA GLU A 87 2.65 -13.50 -4.28
C GLU A 87 4.15 -13.21 -4.42
N ALA A 88 4.61 -12.75 -5.58
CA ALA A 88 6.01 -12.40 -5.79
C ALA A 88 6.50 -11.28 -4.84
N MET A 89 5.65 -10.28 -4.57
CA MET A 89 5.98 -9.19 -3.64
C MET A 89 5.94 -9.66 -2.18
N VAL A 90 5.00 -10.55 -1.84
CA VAL A 90 4.92 -11.19 -0.52
C VAL A 90 6.16 -12.05 -0.26
N ALA A 91 6.59 -12.85 -1.24
CA ALA A 91 7.78 -13.68 -1.15
C ALA A 91 9.04 -12.82 -0.96
N ALA A 92 9.21 -11.76 -1.77
CA ALA A 92 10.32 -10.82 -1.61
C ALA A 92 10.33 -10.14 -0.24
N ALA A 93 9.16 -9.77 0.29
CA ALA A 93 9.06 -9.19 1.64
C ALA A 93 9.48 -10.19 2.73
N LYS A 94 9.04 -11.45 2.63
CA LYS A 94 9.44 -12.52 3.55
C LYS A 94 10.95 -12.79 3.49
N GLU A 95 11.52 -12.83 2.28
CA GLU A 95 12.97 -12.99 2.07
C GLU A 95 13.76 -11.84 2.71
N ALA A 96 13.24 -10.62 2.64
CA ALA A 96 13.80 -9.45 3.32
C ALA A 96 13.59 -9.44 4.85
N GLY A 97 13.02 -10.51 5.43
CA GLY A 97 12.82 -10.66 6.87
C GLY A 97 11.54 -10.01 7.42
N ALA A 98 10.61 -9.59 6.56
CA ALA A 98 9.34 -9.03 7.02
C ALA A 98 8.46 -10.10 7.68
N SER A 99 7.85 -9.76 8.80
CA SER A 99 6.75 -10.54 9.39
C SER A 99 5.48 -10.31 8.56
N VAL A 100 5.00 -11.34 7.88
CA VAL A 100 3.86 -11.27 6.96
C VAL A 100 2.88 -12.41 7.24
N GLU A 101 1.63 -12.07 7.55
CA GLU A 101 0.52 -13.01 7.51
C GLU A 101 0.05 -13.18 6.05
N THR A 102 -0.20 -14.42 5.63
CA THR A 102 -0.58 -14.73 4.25
C THR A 102 -1.90 -15.47 4.18
N GLN A 103 -2.79 -14.95 3.33
CA GLN A 103 -3.98 -15.63 2.85
C GLN A 103 -3.86 -15.79 1.33
N TYR A 104 -4.54 -16.78 0.77
CA TYR A 104 -4.49 -17.06 -0.66
C TYR A 104 -5.86 -16.90 -1.32
N LEU A 105 -5.85 -16.35 -2.54
CA LEU A 105 -6.95 -16.34 -3.48
C LEU A 105 -6.41 -16.91 -4.80
N ASP A 106 -6.95 -18.05 -5.24
CA ASP A 106 -6.54 -18.67 -6.50
C ASP A 106 -6.99 -17.81 -7.69
N SER A 107 -6.03 -17.20 -8.37
CA SER A 107 -6.24 -16.21 -9.42
C SER A 107 -4.99 -16.07 -10.30
N GLY A 108 -5.18 -15.58 -11.53
CA GLY A 108 -4.09 -15.00 -12.33
C GLY A 108 -3.60 -13.65 -11.78
N HIS A 109 -2.68 -13.00 -12.51
CA HIS A 109 -2.03 -11.74 -12.10
C HIS A 109 -2.99 -10.56 -11.87
N VAL A 110 -4.20 -10.63 -12.43
CA VAL A 110 -5.23 -9.58 -12.39
C VAL A 110 -6.49 -10.05 -11.64
N PRO A 111 -6.41 -10.27 -10.32
CA PRO A 111 -7.53 -10.79 -9.52
C PRO A 111 -8.76 -9.89 -9.59
N PHE A 112 -8.58 -8.57 -9.75
CA PHE A 112 -9.67 -7.62 -9.91
C PHE A 112 -10.54 -7.86 -11.15
N LEU A 113 -10.02 -8.55 -12.17
CA LEU A 113 -10.79 -8.93 -13.36
C LEU A 113 -11.25 -10.39 -13.32
N GLY A 114 -10.38 -11.31 -12.88
CA GLY A 114 -10.68 -12.74 -12.86
C GLY A 114 -11.52 -13.21 -11.65
N LYS A 115 -11.55 -12.39 -10.58
CA LYS A 115 -12.13 -12.68 -9.27
C LYS A 115 -12.75 -11.41 -8.67
N ALA A 116 -13.52 -10.68 -9.48
CA ALA A 116 -14.03 -9.35 -9.15
C ALA A 116 -14.90 -9.35 -7.88
N ASP A 117 -15.63 -10.43 -7.62
CA ASP A 117 -16.49 -10.57 -6.44
C ASP A 117 -15.70 -11.05 -5.21
N GLU A 118 -14.72 -11.94 -5.38
CA GLU A 118 -13.95 -12.50 -4.27
C GLU A 118 -12.79 -11.60 -3.80
N THR A 119 -12.26 -10.74 -4.69
CA THR A 119 -11.13 -9.86 -4.38
C THR A 119 -11.47 -8.83 -3.29
N PRO A 120 -12.63 -8.14 -3.32
CA PRO A 120 -13.04 -7.26 -2.23
C PRO A 120 -13.12 -7.98 -0.88
N ASP A 121 -13.69 -9.18 -0.83
CA ASP A 121 -13.80 -9.97 0.41
C ASP A 121 -12.43 -10.41 0.92
N PHE A 122 -11.53 -10.78 0.01
CA PHE A 122 -10.13 -11.07 0.33
C PHE A 122 -9.43 -9.86 0.96
N ILE A 123 -9.61 -8.67 0.38
CA ILE A 123 -9.05 -7.42 0.90
C ILE A 123 -9.66 -7.09 2.26
N GLN A 124 -10.98 -7.20 2.41
CA GLN A 124 -11.66 -6.87 3.66
C GLN A 124 -11.18 -7.76 4.82
N ARG A 125 -11.05 -9.07 4.60
CA ARG A 125 -10.48 -9.99 5.60
C ARG A 125 -9.06 -9.60 6.00
N ALA A 126 -8.22 -9.17 5.04
CA ALA A 126 -6.89 -8.68 5.35
C ALA A 126 -6.91 -7.37 6.14
N LEU A 127 -7.88 -6.48 5.91
CA LEU A 127 -8.02 -5.22 6.65
C LEU A 127 -8.47 -5.43 8.10
N GLU A 128 -9.18 -6.52 8.40
CA GLU A 128 -9.64 -6.84 9.76
C GLU A 128 -8.49 -7.12 10.74
N SER A 129 -7.32 -7.53 10.26
CA SER A 129 -6.15 -7.75 11.12
C SER A 129 -5.49 -6.46 11.64
N PHE A 130 -5.88 -5.31 11.12
CA PHE A 130 -5.38 -3.98 11.51
C PHE A 130 -6.40 -3.14 12.29
N ARG A 131 -7.54 -3.74 12.68
CA ARG A 131 -8.59 -3.08 13.46
C ARG A 131 -8.37 -3.21 14.96
#